data_AF-A0A7Y1SXC9-F1
#
_entry.id   AF-A0A7Y1SXC9-F1
#
_cell.length_a   1.000
_cell.length_b   1.000
_cell.length_c   1.000
_cell.angle_alpha   90.00
_cell.angle_beta   90.00
_cell.angle_gamma   90.00
#
_symmetry.space_group_name_H-M   'P 1'
#
loop_
_entity.id
_entity.type
_entity.pdbx_description
1 polymer ?
#
loop_
_entity_poly.entity_id
_entity_poly.type
_entity_poly.pdbx_seq_one_letter_code
_entity_poly.pdbx_strand_id
1 'polypeptide(L)'
;MPDKAEITIGDSVTQWPIDEATIGNHGIDISTLRADTGFVTLDYGFGNTASCESAITYIDGEAGALRYRGYGIEDLARNASFLEVAYLLINGELPTSDQLTKYRNEITMHTLLNEEMKRLFDAFPRAAHPMGILSAATSAMSTFYENYHNPSDPEQVSESSIRLIAKLPTVASFAYKKSIGQPYIYPRNDLDYSSNFLHMMFALPTHEYEV
;
A
#
# COMPACT_ATOMS: atom_id res chain seq x y z
N MET A 1 -31.76 12.79 -4.87
CA MET A 1 -32.08 11.51 -4.19
C MET A 1 -32.83 11.81 -2.91
N PRO A 2 -33.44 10.85 -2.21
CA PRO A 2 -33.91 11.11 -0.85
C PRO A 2 -32.71 11.44 0.05
N ASP A 3 -32.85 12.44 0.93
CA ASP A 3 -31.77 12.85 1.84
C ASP A 3 -31.65 11.92 3.07
N LYS A 4 -32.66 11.07 3.28
CA LYS A 4 -32.77 10.20 4.45
C LYS A 4 -33.38 8.85 4.09
N ALA A 5 -32.96 7.81 4.81
CA ALA A 5 -33.57 6.50 4.81
C ALA A 5 -34.42 6.32 6.08
N GLU A 6 -35.60 5.73 5.94
CA GLU A 6 -36.44 5.32 7.07
C GLU A 6 -36.22 3.83 7.35
N ILE A 7 -35.92 3.50 8.60
CA ILE A 7 -35.86 2.11 9.06
C ILE A 7 -36.86 1.96 10.20
N THR A 8 -37.75 0.98 10.06
CA THR A 8 -38.79 0.66 11.04
C THR A 8 -38.36 -0.55 11.87
N ILE A 9 -38.36 -0.40 13.20
CA ILE A 9 -38.08 -1.47 14.16
C ILE A 9 -39.25 -1.57 15.14
N GLY A 10 -40.06 -2.63 15.01
CA GLY A 10 -41.33 -2.74 15.72
C GLY A 10 -42.28 -1.61 15.32
N ASP A 11 -42.73 -0.82 16.30
CA ASP A 11 -43.62 0.32 16.09
C ASP A 11 -42.86 1.67 15.95
N SER A 12 -41.53 1.64 16.04
CA SER A 12 -40.69 2.84 15.97
C SER A 12 -40.12 3.04 14.57
N VAL A 13 -40.31 4.24 14.01
CA VAL A 13 -39.71 4.66 12.74
C VAL A 13 -38.64 5.69 13.04
N THR A 14 -37.41 5.42 12.60
CA THR A 14 -36.29 6.34 12.74
C THR A 14 -35.72 6.67 11.37
N GLN A 15 -35.28 7.91 11.21
CA GLN A 15 -34.66 8.41 9.98
C GLN A 15 -33.16 8.55 10.16
N TRP A 16 -32.39 7.99 9.24
CA TRP A 16 -30.95 8.15 9.18
C TRP A 16 -30.53 8.86 7.89
N PRO A 17 -29.46 9.67 7.92
CA PRO A 17 -28.99 10.37 6.74
C PRO A 17 -28.43 9.38 5.71
N ILE A 18 -28.59 9.73 4.43
CA ILE A 18 -27.92 9.05 3.33
C ILE A 18 -26.65 9.82 3.00
N ASP A 19 -25.53 9.11 2.97
CA ASP A 19 -24.23 9.63 2.57
C ASP A 19 -24.00 9.38 1.07
N GLU A 20 -23.81 10.46 0.32
CA GLU A 20 -23.82 10.43 -1.15
C GLU A 20 -22.42 10.13 -1.70
N ALA A 21 -22.22 8.91 -2.20
CA ALA A 21 -21.04 8.57 -2.99
C ALA A 21 -21.00 9.32 -4.34
N THR A 22 -19.83 9.84 -4.71
CA THR A 22 -19.59 10.41 -6.06
C THR A 22 -19.80 9.39 -7.18
N ILE A 23 -19.49 8.12 -6.89
CA ILE A 23 -19.67 6.98 -7.78
C ILE A 23 -19.88 5.71 -6.94
N GLY A 24 -20.73 4.80 -7.40
CA GLY A 24 -21.03 3.54 -6.71
C GLY A 24 -22.26 3.63 -5.81
N ASN A 25 -22.22 2.91 -4.69
CA ASN A 25 -23.35 2.78 -3.77
C ASN A 25 -23.33 3.88 -2.71
N HIS A 26 -24.48 4.51 -2.46
CA HIS A 26 -24.66 5.45 -1.35
C HIS A 26 -24.73 4.71 -0.01
N GLY A 27 -24.22 5.34 1.05
CA GLY A 27 -24.23 4.80 2.40
C GLY A 27 -25.47 5.24 3.18
N ILE A 28 -25.94 4.42 4.11
CA ILE A 28 -26.86 4.87 5.17
C ILE A 28 -26.02 5.03 6.43
N ASP A 29 -25.93 6.24 6.97
CA ASP A 29 -25.15 6.48 8.19
C ASP A 29 -25.91 5.97 9.42
N ILE A 30 -25.51 4.77 9.86
CA ILE A 30 -26.05 4.09 11.03
C ILE A 30 -25.21 4.32 12.30
N SER A 31 -24.38 5.35 12.35
CA SER A 31 -23.49 5.64 13.49
C SER A 31 -24.22 5.79 14.82
N THR A 32 -25.46 6.30 14.80
CA THR A 32 -26.32 6.46 16.00
C THR A 32 -27.27 5.28 16.25
N LEU A 33 -27.32 4.26 15.37
CA LEU A 33 -28.31 3.18 15.41
C LEU A 33 -28.47 2.55 16.79
N ARG A 34 -27.35 2.20 17.42
CA ARG A 34 -27.35 1.57 18.74
C ARG A 34 -27.83 2.50 19.84
N ALA A 35 -27.48 3.78 19.77
CA ALA A 35 -27.91 4.77 20.76
C ALA A 35 -29.43 5.04 20.64
N ASP A 36 -29.95 5.09 19.42
CA ASP A 36 -31.34 5.43 19.14
C ASP A 36 -32.30 4.25 19.37
N THR A 37 -31.84 3.02 19.12
CA THR A 37 -32.73 1.84 19.07
C THR A 37 -32.34 0.69 19.99
N GLY A 38 -31.08 0.66 20.47
CA GLY A 38 -30.52 -0.48 21.19
C GLY A 38 -30.13 -1.68 20.31
N PHE A 39 -30.35 -1.63 18.99
CA PHE A 39 -29.98 -2.68 18.04
C PHE A 39 -28.62 -2.43 17.41
N VAL A 40 -28.08 -3.46 16.75
CA VAL A 40 -26.88 -3.40 15.91
C VAL A 40 -27.18 -4.08 14.58
N THR A 41 -26.45 -3.71 13.52
CA THR A 41 -26.46 -4.49 12.29
C THR A 41 -25.64 -5.76 12.48
N LEU A 42 -26.07 -6.83 11.83
CA LEU A 42 -25.33 -8.09 11.77
C LEU A 42 -24.98 -8.38 10.31
N ASP A 43 -23.72 -8.12 9.96
CA ASP A 43 -23.20 -8.29 8.60
C ASP A 43 -21.89 -9.08 8.65
N TYR A 44 -22.00 -10.41 8.53
CA TYR A 44 -20.84 -11.29 8.61
C TYR A 44 -19.88 -11.02 7.45
N GLY A 45 -18.67 -10.58 7.78
CA GLY A 45 -17.63 -10.28 6.78
C GLY A 45 -17.72 -8.87 6.16
N PHE A 46 -18.61 -8.00 6.66
CA PHE A 46 -18.74 -6.60 6.24
C PHE A 46 -19.09 -6.40 4.74
N GLY A 47 -19.70 -7.39 4.08
CA GLY A 47 -19.99 -7.33 2.65
C GLY A 47 -20.99 -6.24 2.24
N ASN A 48 -21.81 -5.75 3.18
CA ASN A 48 -22.78 -4.68 2.98
C ASN A 48 -22.42 -3.42 3.78
N THR A 49 -21.26 -3.40 4.46
CA THR A 49 -20.86 -2.33 5.37
C THR A 49 -19.71 -1.52 4.77
N ALA A 50 -19.97 -0.26 4.43
CA ALA A 50 -18.91 0.69 4.12
C ALA A 50 -18.24 1.16 5.43
N SER A 51 -16.95 0.84 5.62
CA SER A 51 -16.21 1.16 6.85
C SER A 51 -15.45 2.48 6.81
N CYS A 52 -15.28 3.07 5.63
CA CYS A 52 -14.59 4.34 5.44
C CYS A 52 -15.01 5.01 4.13
N GLU A 53 -14.82 6.33 4.09
CA GLU A 53 -14.80 7.09 2.84
C GLU A 53 -13.41 6.99 2.20
N SER A 54 -13.36 6.86 0.88
CA SER A 54 -12.08 6.82 0.15
C SER A 54 -12.21 7.42 -1.24
N ALA A 55 -11.22 8.24 -1.59
CA ALA A 55 -11.05 8.79 -2.94
C ALA A 55 -9.85 8.13 -3.68
N ILE A 56 -9.43 6.92 -3.27
CA ILE A 56 -8.21 6.26 -3.80
C ILE A 56 -8.54 5.35 -4.98
N THR A 57 -9.40 4.36 -4.78
CA THR A 57 -9.70 3.32 -5.76
C THR A 57 -11.19 3.09 -5.85
N TYR A 58 -11.70 2.96 -7.08
CA TYR A 58 -13.07 2.53 -7.35
C TYR A 58 -13.06 1.19 -8.09
N ILE A 59 -13.98 0.31 -7.72
CA ILE A 59 -14.15 -1.02 -8.32
C ILE A 59 -15.63 -1.24 -8.63
N ASP A 60 -15.90 -1.67 -9.85
CA ASP A 60 -17.19 -2.21 -10.26
C ASP A 60 -16.96 -3.60 -10.84
N GLY A 61 -17.30 -4.63 -10.05
CA GLY A 61 -17.08 -6.02 -10.44
C GLY A 61 -17.98 -6.48 -11.59
N GLU A 62 -19.19 -5.92 -11.71
CA GLU A 62 -20.16 -6.30 -12.74
C GLU A 62 -19.77 -5.69 -14.10
N ALA A 63 -19.35 -4.42 -14.09
CA ALA A 63 -18.84 -3.75 -15.27
C ALA A 63 -17.38 -4.11 -15.59
N GLY A 64 -16.68 -4.80 -14.68
CA GLY A 64 -15.26 -5.11 -14.80
C GLY A 64 -14.35 -3.88 -14.77
N ALA A 65 -14.77 -2.82 -14.09
CA ALA A 65 -14.03 -1.55 -14.03
C ALA A 65 -13.19 -1.45 -12.76
N LEU A 66 -11.92 -1.05 -12.91
CA LEU A 66 -11.01 -0.72 -11.81
C LEU A 66 -10.34 0.61 -12.12
N ARG A 67 -10.41 1.56 -11.18
CA ARG A 67 -9.86 2.90 -11.35
C ARG A 67 -9.02 3.33 -10.16
N TYR A 68 -7.86 3.93 -10.42
CA TYR A 68 -7.03 4.60 -9.40
C TYR A 68 -7.11 6.11 -9.60
N ARG A 69 -7.58 6.84 -8.57
CA ARG A 69 -7.80 8.30 -8.63
C ARG A 69 -8.61 8.74 -9.88
N GLY A 70 -9.52 7.89 -10.34
CA GLY A 70 -10.36 8.12 -11.52
C GLY A 70 -9.80 7.59 -12.85
N TYR A 71 -8.51 7.29 -12.95
CA TYR A 71 -7.89 6.73 -14.16
C TYR A 71 -8.16 5.23 -14.29
N GLY A 72 -8.51 4.75 -15.50
CA GLY A 72 -8.67 3.32 -15.78
C GLY A 72 -7.36 2.55 -15.57
N ILE A 73 -7.45 1.35 -15.00
CA ILE A 73 -6.26 0.54 -14.71
C ILE A 73 -5.48 0.17 -15.98
N GLU A 74 -6.19 -0.06 -17.09
CA GLU A 74 -5.65 -0.35 -18.41
C GLU A 74 -4.80 0.80 -18.97
N ASP A 75 -5.20 2.05 -18.70
CA ASP A 75 -4.47 3.23 -19.14
C ASP A 75 -3.18 3.40 -18.34
N LEU A 76 -3.27 3.23 -17.01
CA LEU A 76 -2.10 3.29 -16.14
C LEU A 76 -1.09 2.18 -16.46
N ALA A 77 -1.57 0.95 -16.66
CA ALA A 77 -0.70 -0.19 -16.96
C ALA A 77 0.05 -0.04 -18.30
N ARG A 78 -0.53 0.66 -19.28
CA ARG A 78 0.10 0.89 -20.60
C ARG A 78 1.01 2.11 -20.62
N ASN A 79 0.66 3.16 -19.89
CA ASN A 79 1.23 4.48 -20.09
C ASN A 79 2.00 5.03 -18.88
N ALA A 80 1.89 4.42 -17.70
CA ALA A 80 2.53 4.89 -16.48
C ALA A 80 3.53 3.86 -15.93
N SER A 81 4.62 4.35 -15.35
CA SER A 81 5.55 3.55 -14.58
C SER A 81 5.00 3.25 -13.18
N PHE A 82 5.54 2.23 -12.52
CA PHE A 82 5.16 1.89 -11.14
C PHE A 82 5.29 3.08 -10.18
N LEU A 83 6.36 3.89 -10.31
CA LEU A 83 6.57 5.04 -9.44
C LEU A 83 5.59 6.19 -9.69
N GLU A 84 5.13 6.38 -10.92
CA GLU A 84 4.05 7.35 -11.22
C GLU A 84 2.74 6.92 -10.57
N VAL A 85 2.40 5.63 -10.67
CA VAL A 85 1.20 5.07 -10.02
C VAL A 85 1.31 5.13 -8.50
N ALA A 86 2.47 4.82 -7.92
CA ALA A 86 2.70 4.95 -6.48
C ALA A 86 2.54 6.40 -6.01
N TYR A 87 3.10 7.37 -6.76
CA TYR A 87 2.93 8.78 -6.49
C TYR A 87 1.46 9.20 -6.57
N LEU A 88 0.74 8.77 -7.62
CA LEU A 88 -0.69 9.04 -7.81
C LEU A 88 -1.54 8.55 -6.63
N LEU A 89 -1.31 7.31 -6.18
CA LEU A 89 -2.08 6.72 -5.09
C LEU A 89 -1.86 7.48 -3.77
N ILE A 90 -0.63 7.89 -3.48
CA ILE A 90 -0.28 8.61 -2.26
C ILE A 90 -0.75 10.08 -2.30
N ASN A 91 -0.46 10.78 -3.39
CA ASN A 91 -0.63 12.24 -3.47
C ASN A 91 -1.96 12.68 -4.10
N GLY A 92 -2.69 11.78 -4.75
CA GLY A 92 -4.00 12.07 -5.35
C GLY A 92 -3.95 12.46 -6.83
N GLU A 93 -2.82 12.94 -7.32
CA GLU A 93 -2.65 13.43 -8.69
C GLU A 93 -1.39 12.85 -9.35
N LEU A 94 -1.35 12.81 -10.67
CA LEU A 94 -0.17 12.40 -11.42
C LEU A 94 0.97 13.43 -11.23
N PRO A 95 2.22 12.98 -11.07
CA PRO A 95 3.34 13.89 -10.87
C PRO A 95 3.66 14.66 -12.15
N THR A 96 4.11 15.91 -12.00
CA THR A 96 4.86 16.61 -13.04
C THR A 96 6.24 15.98 -13.24
N SER A 97 6.90 16.28 -14.36
CA SER A 97 8.25 15.76 -14.66
C SER A 97 9.26 16.03 -13.54
N ASP A 98 9.22 17.21 -12.94
CA ASP A 98 10.14 17.60 -11.86
C ASP A 98 9.82 16.86 -10.56
N GLN A 99 8.52 16.72 -10.23
CA GLN A 99 8.07 15.94 -9.07
C GLN A 99 8.45 14.47 -9.20
N LEU A 100 8.25 13.88 -10.37
CA LEU A 100 8.62 12.48 -10.63
C LEU A 100 10.13 12.28 -10.52
N THR A 101 10.92 13.21 -11.06
CA THR A 101 12.39 13.15 -10.97
C THR A 101 12.85 13.22 -9.52
N LYS A 102 12.29 14.15 -8.73
CA LYS A 102 12.58 14.26 -7.30
C LYS A 102 12.18 12.99 -6.56
N TYR A 103 10.97 12.49 -6.78
CA TYR A 103 10.43 11.31 -6.13
C TYR A 103 11.26 10.05 -6.44
N ARG A 104 11.66 9.86 -7.71
CA ARG A 104 12.56 8.78 -8.11
C ARG A 104 13.90 8.88 -7.39
N ASN A 105 14.51 10.06 -7.35
CA ASN A 105 15.79 10.26 -6.67
C ASN A 105 15.70 9.98 -5.17
N GLU A 106 14.64 10.45 -4.51
CA GLU A 106 14.40 10.18 -3.10
C GLU A 106 14.27 8.67 -2.82
N ILE A 107 13.52 7.94 -3.64
CA ILE A 107 13.40 6.49 -3.52
C ILE A 107 14.74 5.80 -3.74
N THR A 108 15.44 6.10 -4.83
CA THR A 108 16.73 5.48 -5.17
C THR A 108 17.73 5.63 -4.03
N MET A 109 17.82 6.82 -3.42
CA MET A 109 18.75 7.10 -2.32
C MET A 109 18.40 6.40 -1.00
N HIS A 110 17.18 5.86 -0.87
CA HIS A 110 16.71 5.16 0.33
C HIS A 110 16.60 3.64 0.17
N THR A 111 17.05 3.06 -0.95
CA THR A 111 16.97 1.61 -1.21
C THR A 111 17.82 0.74 -0.28
N LEU A 112 18.94 1.27 0.23
CA LEU A 112 19.86 0.55 1.10
C LEU A 112 19.28 0.31 2.50
N LEU A 113 19.31 -0.93 2.97
CA LEU A 113 18.96 -1.27 4.36
C LEU A 113 20.13 -0.97 5.30
N ASN A 114 19.83 -0.73 6.59
CA ASN A 114 20.88 -0.68 7.60
C ASN A 114 21.60 -2.05 7.64
N GLU A 115 22.93 -2.06 7.64
CA GLU A 115 23.73 -3.29 7.64
C GLU A 115 23.45 -4.20 8.85
N GLU A 116 23.02 -3.64 9.98
CA GLU A 116 22.60 -4.44 11.14
C GLU A 116 21.35 -5.26 10.84
N MET A 117 20.44 -4.77 9.98
CA MET A 117 19.30 -5.54 9.53
C MET A 117 19.70 -6.75 8.69
N LYS A 118 20.83 -6.69 7.97
CA LYS A 118 21.30 -7.84 7.18
C LYS A 118 21.53 -9.08 8.06
N ARG A 119 22.02 -8.87 9.29
CA ARG A 119 22.23 -9.94 10.28
C ARG A 119 20.93 -10.59 10.75
N LEU A 120 19.81 -9.85 10.73
CA LEU A 120 18.49 -10.41 11.02
C LEU A 120 18.13 -11.50 10.00
N PHE A 121 18.46 -11.29 8.72
CA PHE A 121 18.18 -12.30 7.69
C PHE A 121 18.99 -13.58 7.90
N ASP A 122 20.17 -13.48 8.49
CA ASP A 122 21.00 -14.64 8.82
C ASP A 122 20.40 -15.49 9.95
N ALA A 123 19.67 -14.86 10.88
CA ALA A 123 18.99 -15.55 11.98
C ALA A 123 17.81 -16.43 11.53
N PHE A 124 17.20 -16.15 10.37
CA PHE A 124 16.11 -17.01 9.88
C PHE A 124 16.64 -18.37 9.40
N PRO A 125 15.86 -19.45 9.62
CA PRO A 125 16.14 -20.76 9.01
C PRO A 125 16.17 -20.66 7.49
N ARG A 126 17.01 -21.47 6.83
CA ARG A 126 17.08 -21.49 5.34
C ARG A 126 15.76 -21.88 4.68
N ALA A 127 15.00 -22.77 5.31
CA ALA A 127 13.70 -23.24 4.81
C ALA A 127 12.52 -22.34 5.21
N ALA A 128 12.78 -21.17 5.81
CA ALA A 128 11.71 -20.25 6.18
C ALA A 128 11.03 -19.70 4.92
N HIS A 129 9.70 -19.66 4.94
CA HIS A 129 8.92 -19.13 3.84
C HIS A 129 9.17 -17.61 3.68
N PRO A 130 9.40 -17.09 2.45
CA PRO A 130 9.74 -15.68 2.24
C PRO A 130 8.76 -14.69 2.88
N MET A 131 7.46 -14.99 2.91
CA MET A 131 6.47 -14.13 3.58
C MET A 131 6.69 -13.98 5.08
N GLY A 132 7.14 -15.03 5.78
CA GLY A 132 7.45 -14.95 7.20
C GLY A 132 8.67 -14.06 7.45
N ILE A 133 9.68 -14.17 6.59
CA ILE A 133 10.88 -13.31 6.63
C ILE A 133 10.50 -11.86 6.33
N LEU A 134 9.75 -11.62 5.25
CA LEU A 134 9.30 -10.29 4.82
C LEU A 134 8.51 -9.60 5.92
N SER A 135 7.53 -10.27 6.53
CA SER A 135 6.75 -9.73 7.64
C SER A 135 7.65 -9.35 8.82
N ALA A 136 8.50 -10.28 9.29
CA ALA A 136 9.35 -10.05 10.45
C ALA A 136 10.39 -8.94 10.20
N ALA A 137 11.02 -8.92 9.03
CA ALA A 137 11.98 -7.89 8.64
C ALA A 137 11.31 -6.52 8.47
N THR A 138 10.08 -6.47 7.96
CA THR A 138 9.33 -5.21 7.82
C THR A 138 8.93 -4.65 9.18
N SER A 139 8.49 -5.49 10.12
CA SER A 139 8.29 -5.07 11.51
C SER A 139 9.58 -4.62 12.16
N ALA A 140 10.69 -5.32 11.94
CA ALA A 140 11.99 -4.93 12.48
C ALA A 140 12.48 -3.58 11.94
N MET A 141 12.11 -3.16 10.71
CA MET A 141 12.45 -1.83 10.21
C MET A 141 11.98 -0.71 11.14
N SER A 142 10.87 -0.89 11.86
CA SER A 142 10.37 0.15 12.77
C SER A 142 11.39 0.50 13.86
N THR A 143 12.23 -0.44 14.29
CA THR A 143 13.25 -0.20 15.33
C THR A 143 14.50 0.53 14.82
N PHE A 144 14.67 0.66 13.51
CA PHE A 144 15.82 1.35 12.90
C PHE A 144 15.46 2.78 12.44
N TYR A 145 14.18 3.15 12.50
CA TYR A 145 13.65 4.40 11.99
C TYR A 145 12.81 5.12 13.05
N GLU A 146 13.33 5.19 14.28
CA GLU A 146 12.60 5.72 15.46
C GLU A 146 12.16 7.18 15.32
N ASN A 147 12.90 7.97 14.53
CA ASN A 147 12.61 9.38 14.28
C ASN A 147 11.37 9.64 13.42
N TYR A 148 10.68 8.59 12.94
CA TYR A 148 9.56 8.68 12.01
C TYR A 148 8.26 8.08 12.57
N HIS A 149 8.10 8.08 13.88
CA HIS A 149 6.97 7.43 14.56
C HIS A 149 5.78 8.34 14.85
N ASN A 150 5.80 9.62 14.48
CA ASN A 150 4.66 10.50 14.72
C ASN A 150 3.65 10.39 13.56
N PRO A 151 2.50 9.69 13.73
CA PRO A 151 1.50 9.56 12.67
C PRO A 151 0.75 10.86 12.40
N SER A 152 0.85 11.85 13.31
CA SER A 152 0.21 13.16 13.16
C SER A 152 1.08 14.18 12.43
N ASP A 153 2.34 13.85 12.14
CA ASP A 153 3.26 14.70 11.39
C ASP A 153 3.28 14.29 9.90
N PRO A 154 2.69 15.11 9.00
CA PRO A 154 2.61 14.77 7.58
C PRO A 154 3.96 14.58 6.91
N GLU A 155 5.00 15.27 7.37
CA GLU A 155 6.36 15.17 6.80
C GLU A 155 6.95 13.80 7.14
N GLN A 156 6.89 13.40 8.41
CA GLN A 156 7.35 12.07 8.85
C GLN A 156 6.59 10.94 8.16
N VAL A 157 5.28 11.09 7.94
CA VAL A 157 4.46 10.09 7.22
C VAL A 157 4.90 9.99 5.76
N SER A 158 5.15 11.12 5.10
CA SER A 158 5.64 11.16 3.72
C SER A 158 7.02 10.49 3.60
N GLU A 159 7.96 10.84 4.46
CA GLU A 159 9.30 10.25 4.47
C GLU A 159 9.28 8.75 4.79
N SER A 160 8.41 8.32 5.71
CA SER A 160 8.18 6.90 6.00
C SER A 160 7.64 6.15 4.79
N SER A 161 6.70 6.76 4.06
CA SER A 161 6.11 6.16 2.85
C SER A 161 7.16 5.97 1.76
N ILE A 162 8.01 6.98 1.53
CA ILE A 162 9.14 6.90 0.59
C ILE A 162 10.11 5.78 1.01
N ARG A 163 10.48 5.73 2.29
CA ARG A 163 11.39 4.70 2.82
C ARG A 163 10.82 3.29 2.67
N LEU A 164 9.53 3.10 2.93
CA LEU A 164 8.87 1.80 2.76
C LEU A 164 8.89 1.37 1.29
N ILE A 165 8.50 2.24 0.36
CA ILE A 165 8.56 1.95 -1.08
C ILE A 165 9.99 1.63 -1.51
N ALA A 166 10.98 2.39 -1.06
CA ALA A 166 12.37 2.17 -1.42
C ALA A 166 12.95 0.85 -0.88
N LYS A 167 12.59 0.47 0.36
CA LYS A 167 13.23 -0.63 1.09
C LYS A 167 12.55 -1.97 0.92
N LEU A 168 11.22 -1.99 0.69
CA LEU A 168 10.48 -3.25 0.53
C LEU A 168 11.06 -4.16 -0.57
N PRO A 169 11.45 -3.66 -1.77
CA PRO A 169 12.11 -4.48 -2.78
C PRO A 169 13.42 -5.13 -2.30
N THR A 170 14.22 -4.40 -1.53
CA THR A 170 15.46 -4.91 -0.93
C THR A 170 15.14 -5.99 0.11
N VAL A 171 14.14 -5.78 0.97
CA VAL A 171 13.71 -6.80 1.96
C VAL A 171 13.18 -8.05 1.26
N ALA A 172 12.34 -7.90 0.24
CA ALA A 172 11.75 -9.00 -0.51
C ALA A 172 12.81 -9.81 -1.27
N SER A 173 13.76 -9.13 -1.92
CA SER A 173 14.87 -9.80 -2.61
C SER A 173 15.80 -10.53 -1.64
N PHE A 174 16.08 -9.97 -0.47
CA PHE A 174 16.87 -10.65 0.57
C PHE A 174 16.14 -11.89 1.10
N ALA A 175 14.83 -11.80 1.32
CA ALA A 175 14.01 -12.94 1.71
C ALA A 175 14.04 -14.06 0.64
N TYR A 176 13.98 -13.70 -0.64
CA TYR A 176 14.12 -14.65 -1.74
C TYR A 176 15.51 -15.30 -1.76
N LYS A 177 16.59 -14.50 -1.79
CA LYS A 177 17.98 -14.99 -1.78
C LYS A 177 18.25 -15.92 -0.59
N LYS A 178 17.70 -15.60 0.59
CA LYS A 178 17.78 -16.46 1.77
C LYS A 178 17.11 -17.81 1.56
N SER A 179 15.92 -17.83 0.97
CA SER A 179 15.15 -19.06 0.74
C SER A 179 15.84 -20.05 -0.20
N ILE A 180 16.68 -19.55 -1.12
CA ILE A 180 17.45 -20.36 -2.07
C ILE A 180 18.93 -20.50 -1.69
N GLY A 181 19.36 -19.94 -0.56
CA GLY A 181 20.73 -20.04 -0.06
C GLY A 181 21.79 -19.28 -0.86
N GLN A 182 21.40 -18.22 -1.56
CA GLN A 182 22.29 -17.38 -2.36
C GLN A 182 22.75 -16.12 -1.60
N PRO A 183 23.87 -15.49 -2.01
CA PRO A 183 24.31 -14.23 -1.43
C PRO A 183 23.32 -13.09 -1.72
N TYR A 184 23.23 -12.14 -0.78
CA TYR A 184 22.44 -10.92 -0.95
C TYR A 184 23.11 -9.97 -1.94
N ILE A 185 22.32 -9.39 -2.84
CA ILE A 185 22.75 -8.45 -3.86
C ILE A 185 22.30 -7.05 -3.47
N TYR A 186 23.21 -6.08 -3.52
CA TYR A 186 22.91 -4.70 -3.18
C TYR A 186 22.12 -3.99 -4.30
N PRO A 187 21.30 -2.99 -3.95
CA PRO A 187 20.64 -2.15 -4.94
C PRO A 187 21.66 -1.33 -5.74
N ARG A 188 21.29 -1.01 -6.99
CA ARG A 188 22.05 -0.22 -7.95
C ARG A 188 21.30 1.07 -8.29
N ASN A 189 21.95 2.21 -8.10
CA ASN A 189 21.35 3.53 -8.32
C ASN A 189 21.18 3.89 -9.81
N ASP A 190 21.87 3.18 -10.70
CA ASP A 190 21.79 3.37 -12.14
C ASP A 190 20.61 2.63 -12.80
N LEU A 191 19.91 1.76 -12.05
CA LEU A 191 18.74 1.02 -12.51
C LEU A 191 17.44 1.71 -12.06
N ASP A 192 16.38 1.59 -12.85
CA ASP A 192 15.03 1.99 -12.43
C ASP A 192 14.48 1.03 -11.37
N TYR A 193 13.35 1.40 -10.76
CA TYR A 193 12.76 0.67 -9.62
C TYR A 193 12.52 -0.82 -9.90
N SER A 194 11.91 -1.14 -11.04
CA SER A 194 11.58 -2.53 -11.41
C SER A 194 12.84 -3.30 -11.79
N SER A 195 13.71 -2.67 -12.57
CA SER A 195 14.96 -3.30 -13.01
C SER A 195 15.90 -3.58 -11.84
N ASN A 196 15.99 -2.67 -10.87
CA ASN A 196 16.77 -2.85 -9.65
C ASN A 196 16.22 -4.01 -8.80
N PHE A 197 14.91 -4.16 -8.71
CA PHE A 197 14.30 -5.30 -8.02
C PHE A 197 14.66 -6.64 -8.68
N LEU A 198 14.58 -6.73 -10.01
CA LEU A 198 14.98 -7.93 -10.76
C LEU A 198 16.48 -8.23 -10.59
N HIS A 199 17.33 -7.19 -10.64
CA HIS A 199 18.76 -7.31 -10.39
C HIS A 199 19.02 -7.93 -9.01
N MET A 200 18.40 -7.39 -7.95
CA MET A 200 18.60 -7.92 -6.59
C MET A 200 18.08 -9.36 -6.42
N MET A 201 17.01 -9.72 -7.14
CA MET A 201 16.43 -11.07 -7.12
C MET A 201 17.34 -12.09 -7.82
N PHE A 202 17.86 -11.78 -9.01
CA PHE A 202 18.41 -12.79 -9.92
C PHE A 202 19.90 -12.70 -10.18
N ALA A 203 20.54 -11.55 -9.95
CA ALA A 203 21.97 -11.43 -10.15
C ALA A 203 22.76 -12.38 -9.23
N LEU A 204 23.91 -12.83 -9.72
CA LEU A 204 24.90 -13.60 -8.96
C LEU A 204 26.22 -12.84 -8.96
N PRO A 205 27.05 -12.93 -7.91
CA PRO A 205 28.35 -12.26 -7.88
C PRO A 205 29.35 -12.77 -8.92
N THR A 206 29.03 -13.88 -9.59
CA THR A 206 29.91 -14.58 -10.52
C THR A 206 29.84 -14.07 -11.97
N HIS A 207 28.84 -13.27 -12.33
CA HIS A 207 28.71 -12.69 -13.66
C HIS A 207 27.86 -11.42 -13.62
N GLU A 208 27.99 -10.56 -14.63
CA GLU A 208 27.12 -9.38 -14.78
C GLU A 208 25.71 -9.80 -15.19
N TYR A 209 24.71 -9.25 -14.51
CA TYR A 209 23.31 -9.45 -14.81
C TYR A 209 22.79 -8.26 -15.62
N GLU A 210 22.35 -8.54 -16.85
CA GLU A 210 21.65 -7.58 -17.70
C GLU A 210 20.13 -7.76 -17.50
N VAL A 211 19.42 -6.64 -17.30
CA VAL A 211 17.97 -6.60 -17.07
C VAL A 211 17.25 -6.41 -18.40
#